data_AF-A0A3A9E1Z2-F1
#
_entry.id   AF-A0A3A9E1Z2-F1
#
_cell.length_a   1.000
_cell.length_b   1.000
_cell.length_c   1.000
_cell.angle_alpha   90.00
_cell.angle_beta   90.00
_cell.angle_gamma   90.00
#
_symmetry.space_group_name_H-M   'P 1'
#
loop_
_entity.id
_entity.type
_entity.pdbx_description
1 polymer ?
#
loop_
_entity_poly.entity_id
_entity_poly.type
_entity_poly.pdbx_seq_one_letter_code
_entity_poly.pdbx_strand_id
1 'polypeptide(L)' 'MINILEVNETNKMIEKDNLDVRTITLGINLMDCIDSDLKRLKEKIYEKITKTG' A
#
# COMPACT_ATOMS: atom_id res chain seq x y z
N MET A 1 -18.82 -7.01 -2.51
CA MET A 1 -18.07 -7.94 -1.64
C MET A 1 -17.49 -8.99 -2.57
N ILE A 2 -16.20 -9.30 -2.47
CA ILE A 2 -15.56 -10.29 -3.36
C ILE A 2 -16.01 -11.71 -2.96
N ASN A 3 -16.40 -12.53 -3.94
CA ASN A 3 -16.85 -13.91 -3.78
C ASN A 3 -15.70 -14.91 -4.02
N ILE A 4 -15.75 -16.08 -3.36
CA ILE A 4 -14.80 -17.18 -3.57
C ILE A 4 -14.73 -17.66 -5.03
N LEU A 5 -15.82 -17.55 -5.80
CA LEU A 5 -15.83 -17.86 -7.23
C LEU A 5 -14.92 -16.90 -8.02
N GLU A 6 -15.03 -15.59 -7.75
CA GLU A 6 -14.22 -14.55 -8.40
C GLU A 6 -12.73 -14.70 -8.07
N VAL A 7 -12.41 -15.11 -6.84
CA VAL A 7 -11.03 -15.43 -6.42
C VAL A 7 -10.47 -16.60 -7.24
N ASN A 8 -11.25 -17.68 -7.41
CA ASN A 8 -10.82 -18.85 -8.18
C ASN A 8 -10.66 -18.55 -9.68
N GLU A 9 -11.52 -17.70 -10.26
CA GLU A 9 -11.38 -17.26 -11.65
C GLU A 9 -10.12 -16.40 -11.84
N THR A 10 -9.89 -15.44 -10.93
CA THR A 10 -8.69 -14.58 -10.96
C THR A 10 -7.40 -15.40 -10.86
N ASN A 11 -7.35 -16.40 -9.97
CA ASN A 11 -6.19 -17.30 -9.85
C ASN A 11 -5.93 -18.08 -11.15
N LYS A 12 -6.98 -18.59 -11.80
CA LYS A 12 -6.85 -19.29 -13.10
C LYS A 12 -6.31 -18.38 -14.20
N MET A 13 -6.71 -17.11 -14.24
CA MET A 13 -6.20 -16.13 -15.21
C MET A 13 -4.72 -15.84 -14.97
N ILE A 14 -4.32 -15.65 -13.70
CA ILE A 14 -2.91 -15.42 -13.34
C ILE A 14 -2.01 -16.56 -13.86
N GLU A 15 -2.42 -17.82 -13.63
CA GLU A 15 -1.65 -18.99 -14.05
C GLU A 15 -1.64 -19.21 -15.56
N LYS A 16 -2.80 -19.09 -16.23
CA LYS A 16 -2.91 -19.40 -17.66
C LYS A 16 -2.37 -18.31 -18.57
N ASP A 17 -2.51 -17.05 -18.15
CA ASP A 17 -2.18 -15.89 -18.97
C ASP A 17 -0.82 -15.28 -18.58
N ASN A 18 -0.10 -15.90 -17.63
CA ASN A 18 1.22 -15.47 -17.12
C ASN A 18 1.22 -14.03 -16.61
N LEU A 19 0.19 -13.65 -15.84
CA LEU A 19 0.09 -12.31 -15.26
C LEU A 19 0.99 -12.19 -14.02
N ASP A 20 1.74 -11.11 -13.92
CA ASP A 20 2.60 -10.82 -12.76
C ASP A 20 2.33 -9.44 -12.15
N VAL A 21 2.53 -9.34 -10.83
CA VAL A 21 2.43 -8.05 -10.13
C VAL A 21 3.74 -7.29 -10.31
N ARG A 22 3.69 -6.19 -11.07
CA ARG A 22 4.87 -5.35 -11.36
C ARG A 22 5.22 -4.38 -10.24
N THR A 23 4.20 -3.87 -9.54
CA THR A 23 4.37 -2.85 -8.51
C THR A 23 3.16 -2.88 -7.57
N ILE A 24 3.42 -2.68 -6.28
CA ILE A 24 2.39 -2.41 -5.28
C ILE A 24 2.67 -1.01 -4.73
N THR A 25 1.70 -0.12 -4.83
CA THR A 25 1.81 1.25 -4.31
C THR A 25 1.00 1.36 -3.02
N LEU A 26 1.67 1.79 -1.95
CA LEU A 26 1.03 2.13 -0.68
C LEU A 26 0.85 3.64 -0.60
N GLY A 27 -0.40 4.10 -0.54
CA GLY A 27 -0.71 5.50 -0.25
C GLY A 27 -0.63 5.76 1.25
N ILE A 28 0.22 6.70 1.68
CA ILE A 28 0.36 7.09 3.08
C ILE A 28 -0.07 8.56 3.21
N ASN A 29 -1.11 8.81 4.00
CA ASN A 29 -1.54 10.18 4.31
C ASN A 29 -0.55 10.84 5.27
N LEU A 30 -0.06 12.05 4.95
CA LEU A 30 0.89 12.79 5.79
C LEU A 30 0.26 14.00 6.52
N MET A 31 -1.04 14.23 6.38
CA MET A 31 -1.71 15.41 6.98
C MET A 31 -1.63 15.45 8.52
N ASP A 32 -1.57 14.29 9.17
CA ASP A 32 -1.36 14.14 10.61
C ASP A 32 0.13 14.30 11.03
N CYS A 33 1.06 14.36 10.08
CA CYS A 33 2.47 14.60 10.36
C CYS A 33 2.79 16.11 10.51
N ILE A 34 1.86 17.02 10.23
CA ILE A 34 2.07 18.47 10.28
C ILE A 34 2.62 18.88 11.66
N ASP A 35 3.66 19.72 11.64
CA ASP A 35 4.28 20.28 12.83
C ASP A 35 4.88 21.66 12.50
N SER A 36 4.90 22.58 13.47
CA SER A 36 5.53 23.89 13.31
C SER A 36 7.05 23.82 13.36
N ASP A 37 7.61 22.77 13.98
CA ASP A 37 9.04 22.47 13.96
C ASP A 37 9.36 21.52 12.80
N LEU A 38 10.20 21.99 11.88
CA LEU A 38 10.66 21.24 10.72
C LEU A 38 11.36 19.92 11.10
N LYS A 39 12.06 19.87 12.24
CA LYS A 39 12.71 18.64 12.72
C LYS A 39 11.66 17.61 13.15
N ARG A 40 10.64 18.03 13.90
CA ARG A 40 9.54 17.15 14.33
C ARG A 40 8.68 16.67 13.17
N LEU A 41 8.42 17.53 12.18
CA LEU A 41 7.75 17.14 10.94
C LEU A 41 8.50 15.98 10.25
N LYS A 42 9.82 16.10 10.12
CA LYS A 42 10.66 15.04 9.52
C LYS A 42 10.60 13.73 10.31
N GLU A 43 10.68 13.80 11.63
CA GLU A 43 10.57 12.63 12.52
C GLU A 43 9.22 11.94 12.35
N LYS A 44 8.11 12.70 12.37
CA LYS A 44 6.75 12.18 12.17
C LYS A 44 6.56 11.48 10.81
N ILE A 45 7.08 12.08 9.73
CA ILE A 45 7.00 11.47 8.39
C ILE A 45 7.78 10.16 8.36
N TYR A 46 9.01 10.17 8.87
CA TYR A 46 9.87 8.98 8.89
C TYR A 46 9.23 7.84 9.69
N GLU A 47 8.76 8.13 10.90
CA GLU A 47 8.07 7.15 11.74
C GLU A 47 6.83 6.60 11.06
N LYS A 48 6.02 7.46 10.41
CA LYS A 48 4.81 7.00 9.74
C LYS A 48 5.12 6.07 8.57
N ILE A 49 6.06 6.44 7.71
CA ILE A 49 6.45 5.61 6.56
C ILE A 49 7.01 4.27 7.04
N THR A 50 7.84 4.26 8.08
CA THR A 50 8.51 3.03 8.55
C THR A 50 7.62 2.09 9.38
N LYS A 51 6.50 2.58 9.92
CA LYS A 51 5.55 1.78 10.72
C LYS A 51 4.29 1.35 9.96
N THR A 52 4.04 1.87 8.76
CA THR A 52 2.80 1.62 7.99
C THR A 52 2.94 0.50 6.95
N GLY A 53 4.07 -0.20 6.91
CA GLY A 53 4.33 -1.35 6.03
C GLY A 53 4.10 -2.69 6.69
#